data_AF-A0A412PNG5-F1
#
_entry.id   AF-A0A412PNG5-F1
#
_cell.length_a   1.000
_cell.length_b   1.000
_cell.length_c   1.000
_cell.angle_alpha   90.00
_cell.angle_beta   90.00
_cell.angle_gamma   90.00
#
_symmetry.space_group_name_H-M   'P 1'
#
loop_
_entity.id
_entity.type
_entity.pdbx_description
1 polymer ?
#
loop_
_entity_poly.entity_id
_entity_poly.type
_entity_poly.pdbx_seq_one_letter_code
_entity_poly.pdbx_strand_id
1 'polypeptide(L)'
;MAWHKTKEEKMEEGIILTFVNKIMDGVRNSLLEISQMFDIEKALPLELTQQQVMKMLGCSTTTFDRYARFSDFPKIDRGRGTQIRYPRDAVRDWYNENWQRL
;
A
#
# COMPACT_ATOMS: atom_id res chain seq x y z
N MET A 1 25.84 -48.99 -16.68
CA MET A 1 25.94 -47.54 -17.01
C MET A 1 24.62 -46.79 -16.81
N ALA A 2 23.44 -47.37 -17.04
CA ALA A 2 22.15 -46.68 -16.87
C ALA A 2 21.89 -46.14 -15.45
N TRP A 3 22.27 -46.88 -14.40
CA TRP A 3 22.03 -46.52 -12.99
C TRP A 3 22.74 -45.25 -12.49
N HIS A 4 23.91 -44.94 -13.05
CA HIS A 4 24.66 -43.72 -12.70
C HIS A 4 24.01 -42.48 -13.31
N LYS A 5 23.58 -42.59 -14.57
CA LYS A 5 22.90 -41.52 -15.30
C LYS A 5 21.59 -41.10 -14.62
N THR A 6 20.82 -42.07 -14.10
CA THR A 6 19.56 -41.78 -13.37
C THR A 6 19.76 -41.11 -12.01
N LYS A 7 20.95 -41.25 -11.39
CA LYS A 7 21.29 -40.56 -10.14
C LYS A 7 21.73 -39.12 -10.37
N GLU A 8 22.51 -38.87 -11.43
CA GLU A 8 22.90 -37.51 -11.85
C GLU A 8 21.68 -36.68 -12.26
N GLU A 9 20.78 -37.23 -13.09
CA GLU A 9 19.55 -36.53 -13.50
C GLU A 9 18.67 -36.15 -12.30
N LYS A 10 18.48 -37.05 -11.33
CA LYS A 10 17.73 -36.75 -10.09
C LYS A 10 18.41 -35.72 -9.18
N MET A 11 19.74 -35.69 -9.18
CA MET A 11 20.51 -34.72 -8.40
C MET A 11 20.42 -33.33 -9.04
N GLU A 12 20.51 -33.25 -10.38
CA GLU A 12 20.34 -32.01 -11.15
C GLU A 12 18.92 -31.45 -10.99
N GLU A 13 17.88 -32.29 -11.07
CA GLU A 13 16.49 -31.90 -10.80
C GLU A 13 16.31 -31.34 -9.38
N GLY A 14 16.93 -31.95 -8.37
CA GLY A 14 16.90 -31.47 -6.99
C GLY A 14 17.56 -30.10 -6.80
N ILE A 15 18.66 -29.84 -7.51
CA ILE A 15 19.36 -28.55 -7.50
C ILE A 15 18.51 -27.47 -8.17
N ILE A 16 17.91 -27.79 -9.33
CA ILE A 16 17.03 -26.87 -10.06
C ILE A 16 15.81 -26.51 -9.21
N LEU A 17 15.18 -27.49 -8.56
CA LEU A 17 14.03 -27.26 -7.69
C LEU A 17 14.39 -26.35 -6.50
N THR A 18 15.55 -26.57 -5.90
CA THR A 18 16.06 -25.73 -4.80
C THR A 18 16.28 -24.28 -5.25
N PHE A 19 16.81 -24.10 -6.46
CA PHE A 19 17.03 -22.78 -7.04
C PHE A 19 15.71 -22.03 -7.33
N VAL A 20 14.73 -22.72 -7.91
CA VAL A 20 13.38 -22.16 -8.18
C VAL A 20 12.70 -21.73 -6.89
N ASN A 21 12.73 -22.58 -5.85
CA ASN A 21 12.14 -22.24 -4.55
C ASN A 21 12.78 -20.99 -3.93
N LYS A 22 14.10 -20.84 -4.04
CA LYS A 22 14.81 -19.66 -3.52
C LYS A 22 14.40 -18.36 -4.22
N ILE A 23 14.15 -18.41 -5.54
CA ILE A 23 13.62 -17.26 -6.29
C ILE A 23 12.20 -16.93 -5.85
N MET A 24 11.33 -17.95 -5.73
CA MET A 24 9.95 -17.77 -5.28
C MET A 24 9.89 -17.17 -3.88
N ASP A 25 10.72 -17.63 -2.95
CA ASP A 25 10.81 -17.09 -1.60
C ASP A 25 11.31 -15.65 -1.59
N GLY A 26 12.28 -15.31 -2.44
CA GLY A 26 12.74 -13.94 -2.63
C GLY A 26 11.62 -13.00 -3.09
N VAL A 27 10.87 -13.40 -4.13
CA VAL A 27 9.73 -12.63 -4.63
C VAL A 27 8.63 -12.49 -3.58
N ARG A 28 8.33 -13.58 -2.85
CA ARG A 28 7.32 -13.58 -1.77
C ARG A 28 7.72 -12.65 -0.63
N ASN A 29 8.98 -12.68 -0.22
CA ASN A 29 9.49 -11.81 0.84
C ASN A 29 9.47 -10.35 0.41
N SER A 30 9.89 -10.03 -0.81
CA SER A 30 9.80 -8.66 -1.34
C SER A 30 8.35 -8.17 -1.42
N LEU A 31 7.40 -9.03 -1.82
CA LEU A 31 5.97 -8.68 -1.80
C LEU A 31 5.44 -8.46 -0.38
N LEU A 32 5.87 -9.27 0.60
CA LEU A 32 5.49 -9.09 2.00
C LEU A 32 6.11 -7.83 2.61
N GLU A 33 7.37 -7.50 2.30
CA GLU A 33 8.01 -6.25 2.72
C GLU A 33 7.29 -5.03 2.13
N ILE A 34 6.96 -5.10 0.84
CA ILE A 34 6.14 -4.07 0.18
C ILE A 34 4.78 -3.97 0.86
N SER A 35 4.13 -5.10 1.17
CA SER A 35 2.85 -5.14 1.88
C SER A 35 2.95 -4.65 3.32
N GLN A 36 4.07 -4.84 4.01
CA GLN A 36 4.28 -4.33 5.37
C GLN A 36 4.50 -2.80 5.36
N MET A 37 5.03 -2.22 4.28
CA MET A 37 4.97 -0.76 4.05
C MET A 37 3.54 -0.24 3.82
N PHE A 38 2.56 -1.12 3.62
CA PHE A 38 1.13 -0.80 3.66
C PHE A 38 0.51 -0.93 5.07
N ASP A 39 1.30 -1.01 6.15
CA ASP A 39 0.83 -0.76 7.54
C ASP A 39 0.60 0.76 7.75
N ILE A 40 -0.22 1.34 6.88
CA ILE A 40 -0.56 2.77 6.82
C ILE A 40 -1.19 3.20 8.14
N GLU A 41 -1.99 2.33 8.75
CA GLU A 41 -2.79 2.69 9.91
C GLU A 41 -1.97 3.01 11.16
N LYS A 42 -0.76 2.45 11.30
CA LYS A 42 0.10 2.63 12.48
C LYS A 42 1.03 3.85 12.46
N ALA A 43 1.24 4.49 11.31
CA ALA A 43 2.22 5.58 11.18
C ALA A 43 1.66 6.89 10.62
N LEU A 44 0.34 6.98 10.37
CA LEU A 44 -0.24 8.21 9.85
C LEU A 44 -0.21 9.33 10.91
N PRO A 45 0.45 10.47 10.63
CA PRO A 45 0.47 11.62 11.53
C PRO A 45 -0.94 12.19 11.72
N LEU A 46 -1.15 13.00 12.76
CA LEU A 46 -2.43 13.66 13.00
C LEU A 46 -2.79 14.65 11.87
N GLU A 47 -1.79 15.26 11.23
CA GLU A 47 -1.95 16.10 10.05
C GLU A 47 -1.43 15.39 8.80
N LEU A 48 -2.33 15.10 7.88
CA LEU A 48 -2.05 14.37 6.65
C LEU A 48 -1.77 15.30 5.47
N THR A 49 -0.92 14.84 4.55
CA THR A 49 -0.87 15.37 3.19
C THR A 49 -2.01 14.79 2.34
N GLN A 50 -2.30 15.38 1.17
CA GLN A 50 -3.30 14.82 0.23
C GLN A 50 -3.00 13.36 -0.13
N GLN A 51 -1.74 13.02 -0.41
CA GLN A 51 -1.35 11.64 -0.73
C GLN A 51 -1.61 10.70 0.45
N GLN A 52 -1.36 11.15 1.68
CA GLN A 52 -1.63 10.34 2.87
C GLN A 52 -3.12 10.16 3.13
N VAL A 53 -3.96 11.17 2.87
CA VAL A 53 -5.43 11.02 2.92
C VAL A 53 -5.92 10.03 1.87
N MET A 54 -5.43 10.13 0.63
CA MET A 54 -5.79 9.20 -0.43
C MET A 54 -5.40 7.76 -0.09
N LYS A 55 -4.20 7.59 0.50
CA LYS A 55 -3.74 6.28 0.99
C LYS A 55 -4.60 5.77 2.15
N MET A 56 -5.00 6.65 3.07
CA MET A 56 -5.87 6.33 4.20
C MET A 56 -7.28 5.91 3.76
N LEU A 57 -7.86 6.61 2.79
CA LEU A 57 -9.20 6.34 2.27
C LEU A 57 -9.21 5.27 1.16
N GLY A 58 -8.04 4.80 0.71
CA GLY A 58 -7.92 3.83 -0.37
C GLY A 58 -8.47 4.31 -1.72
N CYS A 59 -8.36 5.61 -2.02
CA CYS A 59 -9.01 6.23 -3.19
C CYS A 59 -8.04 6.82 -4.22
N SER A 60 -8.50 6.98 -5.47
CA SER A 60 -7.75 7.66 -6.53
C SER A 60 -7.78 9.19 -6.36
N THR A 61 -6.92 9.91 -7.09
CA THR A 61 -6.92 11.39 -7.11
C THR A 61 -8.28 11.94 -7.57
N THR A 62 -8.85 11.35 -8.63
CA THR A 62 -10.16 11.74 -9.16
C THR A 62 -11.28 11.57 -8.14
N THR A 63 -11.18 10.54 -7.30
CA THR A 63 -12.15 10.28 -6.24
C THR A 63 -11.96 11.26 -5.09
N PHE A 64 -10.71 11.51 -4.69
CA PHE A 64 -10.37 12.52 -3.69
C PHE A 64 -10.85 13.92 -4.08
N ASP A 65 -10.70 14.32 -5.34
CA ASP A 65 -11.16 15.63 -5.81
C ASP A 65 -12.68 15.81 -5.67
N ARG A 66 -13.47 14.73 -5.67
CA ARG A 66 -14.90 14.81 -5.37
C ARG A 66 -15.14 15.16 -3.91
N TYR A 67 -14.34 14.58 -3.01
CA TYR A 67 -14.44 14.84 -1.57
C TYR A 67 -13.99 16.26 -1.24
N ALA A 68 -12.83 16.67 -1.77
CA ALA A 68 -12.24 17.98 -1.50
C ALA A 68 -13.05 19.17 -2.09
N ARG A 69 -14.00 18.91 -2.99
CA ARG A 69 -14.93 19.93 -3.52
C ARG A 69 -16.00 20.33 -2.51
N PHE A 70 -16.33 19.46 -1.55
CA PHE A 70 -17.27 19.80 -0.50
C PHE A 70 -16.65 20.87 0.41
N SER A 71 -17.41 21.93 0.68
CA SER A 71 -16.92 23.08 1.46
C SER A 71 -16.65 22.73 2.93
N ASP A 72 -17.36 21.72 3.44
CA ASP A 72 -17.24 21.15 4.77
C ASP A 72 -16.19 20.03 4.87
N PHE A 73 -15.54 19.65 3.76
CA PHE A 73 -14.48 18.66 3.80
C PHE A 73 -13.30 19.16 4.67
N PRO A 74 -12.87 18.40 5.70
CA PRO A 74 -11.89 18.88 6.67
C PRO A 74 -10.53 19.18 6.04
N LYS A 75 -10.11 20.45 6.09
CA LYS A 75 -8.81 20.91 5.59
C LYS A 75 -8.27 22.07 6.42
N ILE A 76 -6.95 22.11 6.55
CA ILE A 76 -6.19 23.16 7.20
C ILE A 76 -5.44 23.92 6.11
N ASP A 77 -5.89 25.15 5.84
CA ASP A 77 -5.18 26.11 5.01
C ASP A 77 -4.48 27.13 5.93
N ARG A 78 -3.14 27.17 5.89
CA ARG A 78 -2.32 28.09 6.70
C ARG A 78 -1.95 29.39 5.97
N GLY A 79 -2.52 29.62 4.78
CA GLY A 79 -2.29 30.83 4.00
C GLY A 79 -1.24 30.70 2.90
N ARG A 80 -0.88 31.83 2.29
CA ARG A 80 -0.12 31.87 1.02
C ARG A 80 1.22 31.11 1.09
N GLY A 81 1.38 30.17 0.16
CA GLY A 81 2.61 29.39 -0.03
C GLY A 81 2.71 28.15 0.86
N THR A 82 1.72 27.89 1.72
CA THR A 82 1.72 26.70 2.57
C THR A 82 0.95 25.55 1.92
N GLN A 83 1.42 24.33 2.15
CA GLN A 83 0.69 23.14 1.68
C GLN A 83 -0.54 22.90 2.57
N ILE A 84 -1.68 22.64 1.95
CA ILE A 84 -2.89 22.21 2.65
C ILE A 84 -2.61 20.89 3.39
N ARG A 85 -3.05 20.83 4.65
CA ARG A 85 -3.01 19.64 5.48
C ARG A 85 -4.43 19.20 5.85
N TYR A 86 -4.59 17.92 6.17
CA TYR A 86 -5.88 17.32 6.44
C TYR A 86 -5.85 16.63 7.80
N PRO A 87 -6.70 17.02 8.77
CA PRO A 87 -6.73 16.36 10.07
C PRO A 87 -7.21 14.91 9.93
N ARG A 88 -6.39 13.94 10.35
CA ARG A 88 -6.62 12.51 10.16
C ARG A 88 -8.01 12.06 10.63
N ASP A 89 -8.33 12.35 11.88
CA ASP A 89 -9.56 11.85 12.50
C ASP A 89 -10.80 12.58 11.96
N ALA A 90 -10.72 13.91 11.78
CA ALA A 90 -11.82 14.66 11.19
C ALA A 90 -12.17 14.19 9.77
N VAL A 91 -11.17 13.88 8.94
CA VAL A 91 -11.41 13.31 7.60
C VAL A 91 -12.09 11.94 7.68
N ARG A 92 -11.70 11.10 8.64
CA ARG A 92 -12.32 9.79 8.86
C ARG A 92 -13.79 9.95 9.28
N ASP A 93 -14.06 10.84 10.22
CA ASP A 93 -15.42 11.11 10.70
C ASP A 93 -16.29 11.65 9.58
N TRP A 94 -15.79 12.64 8.83
CA TRP A 94 -16.50 13.19 7.68
C TRP A 94 -16.82 12.11 6.64
N TYR A 95 -15.86 11.23 6.31
CA TYR A 95 -16.10 10.14 5.35
C TYR A 95 -17.17 9.18 5.85
N ASN A 96 -17.12 8.77 7.12
CA ASN A 96 -18.10 7.87 7.73
C ASN A 96 -19.52 8.47 7.75
N GLU A 97 -19.64 9.78 7.86
CA GLU A 97 -20.93 10.48 7.84
C GLU A 97 -21.45 10.75 6.43
N ASN A 98 -20.55 10.88 5.45
CA ASN A 98 -20.90 11.38 4.12
C ASN A 98 -20.76 10.35 2.99
N TRP A 99 -20.25 9.13 3.24
CA TRP A 99 -20.03 8.12 2.18
C TRP A 99 -21.27 7.82 1.32
N GLN A 100 -22.48 7.96 1.89
CA GLN A 100 -23.74 7.78 1.17
C GLN A 100 -24.06 8.89 0.16
N ARG A 101 -23.39 10.05 0.29
CA ARG A 101 -23.58 11.25 -0.53
C ARG A 101 -22.52 11.38 -1.63
N LEU A 102 -21.52 10.49 -1.65
CA LEU A 102 -20.29 10.56 -2.48
C LEU A 102 -20.45 9.95 -3.89
#